data_AF-H9FKZ2-F1
#
_entry.id   AF-H9FKZ2-F1
#
_cell.length_a   1.000
_cell.length_b   1.000
_cell.length_c   1.000
_cell.angle_alpha   90.00
_cell.angle_beta   90.00
_cell.angle_gamma   90.00
#
_symmetry.space_group_name_H-M   'P 1'
#
loop_
_entity.id
_entity.type
_entity.pdbx_description
1 polymer ?
#
loop_
_entity_poly.entity_id
_entity_poly.type
_entity_poly.pdbx_seq_one_letter_code
_entity_poly.pdbx_strand_id
1 'polypeptide(L)'
;AQGNSYPSETTVKYVFRLHEATDYPWRPALTPFEFQKLLNNLTSIKIRGTYSERSAGYLDDVTLASARPGPGVPATWVESCTCPVGYGGQFCEMCLSGYRRETPSLGPYSP
;
A
#
# COMPACT_ATOMS: atom_id res chain seq x y z
N ALA A 1 -15.81 -0.10 5.09
CA ALA A 1 -14.37 -0.30 5.43
C ALA A 1 -13.55 0.79 4.76
N GLN A 2 -12.55 1.38 5.44
CA GLN A 2 -11.81 2.56 4.96
C GLN A 2 -12.75 3.72 4.51
N GLY A 3 -13.79 4.01 5.30
CA GLY A 3 -14.78 5.05 4.96
C GLY A 3 -15.81 4.68 3.89
N ASN A 4 -15.65 3.56 3.17
CA ASN A 4 -16.65 3.09 2.22
C ASN A 4 -17.90 2.53 2.92
N SER A 5 -19.07 2.88 2.40
CA SER A 5 -20.37 2.34 2.79
C SER A 5 -20.55 0.87 2.37
N TYR A 6 -21.60 0.23 2.83
CA TYR A 6 -22.00 -1.08 2.31
C TYR A 6 -22.59 -0.94 0.89
N PRO A 7 -22.44 -1.98 0.04
CA PRO A 7 -23.14 -2.04 -1.25
C PRO A 7 -24.65 -1.87 -1.10
N SER A 8 -25.22 -1.11 -2.03
CA SER A 8 -26.65 -0.80 -2.12
C SER A 8 -27.10 -0.84 -3.59
N GLU A 9 -28.38 -0.58 -3.85
CA GLU A 9 -28.96 -0.52 -5.19
C GLU A 9 -28.51 0.73 -5.99
N THR A 10 -27.94 1.72 -5.31
CA THR A 10 -27.42 2.94 -5.94
C THR A 10 -25.96 2.75 -6.34
N THR A 11 -25.55 3.35 -7.46
CA THR A 11 -24.13 3.40 -7.85
C THR A 11 -23.33 4.16 -6.80
N VAL A 12 -22.32 3.50 -6.24
CA VAL A 12 -21.38 4.08 -5.25
C VAL A 12 -19.96 3.89 -5.75
N LYS A 13 -19.15 4.95 -5.67
CA LYS A 13 -17.72 4.87 -5.94
C LYS A 13 -16.98 4.36 -4.70
N TYR A 14 -16.29 3.24 -4.85
CA TYR A 14 -15.46 2.66 -3.81
C TYR A 14 -13.99 3.04 -3.99
N VAL A 15 -13.33 3.42 -2.90
CA VAL A 15 -11.89 3.71 -2.90
C VAL A 15 -11.23 2.92 -1.79
N PHE A 16 -10.29 2.05 -2.17
CA PHE A 16 -9.49 1.27 -1.22
C PHE A 16 -8.02 1.64 -1.40
N ARG A 17 -7.36 1.99 -0.30
CA ARG A 17 -5.92 2.17 -0.25
C ARG A 17 -5.29 0.89 0.29
N LEU A 18 -4.39 0.29 -0.50
CA LEU A 18 -3.54 -0.81 -0.06
C LEU A 18 -2.42 -0.25 0.80
N HIS A 19 -2.46 -0.54 2.10
CA HIS A 19 -1.52 0.01 3.09
C HIS A 19 -1.29 -0.99 4.21
N GLU A 20 -0.05 -1.12 4.68
CA GLU A 20 0.36 -2.09 5.71
C GLU A 20 0.06 -1.67 7.15
N ALA A 21 -0.27 -0.39 7.36
CA ALA A 21 -0.50 0.15 8.70
C ALA A 21 -1.67 -0.55 9.43
N THR A 22 -1.53 -0.71 10.73
CA THR A 22 -2.42 -1.54 11.57
C THR A 22 -3.82 -0.96 11.77
N ASP A 23 -4.01 0.33 11.46
CA ASP A 23 -5.31 1.00 11.43
C ASP A 23 -6.14 0.63 10.19
N TYR A 24 -5.54 0.00 9.18
CA TYR A 24 -6.27 -0.55 8.04
C TYR A 24 -6.85 -1.94 8.36
N PRO A 25 -8.11 -2.22 7.97
CA PRO A 25 -8.85 -3.40 8.40
C PRO A 25 -8.50 -4.68 7.62
N TRP A 26 -7.22 -4.91 7.30
CA TRP A 26 -6.76 -6.10 6.58
C TRP A 26 -6.83 -7.35 7.46
N ARG A 27 -7.32 -8.46 6.89
CA ARG A 27 -7.39 -9.76 7.57
C ARG A 27 -6.98 -10.90 6.62
N PRO A 28 -6.03 -11.76 7.01
CA PRO A 28 -5.14 -11.62 8.18
C PRO A 28 -4.26 -10.35 8.08
N ALA A 29 -3.79 -9.84 9.21
CA ALA A 29 -2.80 -8.76 9.21
C ALA A 29 -1.44 -9.34 8.79
N LEU A 30 -0.74 -8.64 7.90
CA LEU A 30 0.60 -8.98 7.45
C LEU A 30 1.60 -8.02 8.09
N THR A 31 2.82 -8.48 8.33
CA THR A 31 3.92 -7.55 8.65
C THR A 31 4.19 -6.62 7.46
N PRO A 32 4.77 -5.43 7.68
CA PRO A 32 5.19 -4.53 6.59
C PRO A 32 5.96 -5.24 5.47
N PHE A 33 6.95 -6.04 5.85
CA PHE A 33 7.76 -6.81 4.92
C PHE A 33 6.94 -7.81 4.09
N GLU A 34 6.02 -8.54 4.73
CA GLU A 34 5.14 -9.50 4.02
C GLU A 34 4.13 -8.78 3.12
N PHE A 35 3.61 -7.64 3.55
CA PHE A 35 2.69 -6.83 2.76
C PHE A 35 3.38 -6.30 1.50
N GLN A 36 4.60 -5.76 1.64
CA GLN A 36 5.39 -5.29 0.52
C GLN A 36 5.78 -6.42 -0.43
N LYS A 37 6.11 -7.60 0.10
CA LYS A 37 6.36 -8.81 -0.70
C LYS A 37 5.11 -9.23 -1.50
N LEU A 38 3.93 -9.13 -0.90
CA LEU A 38 2.65 -9.40 -1.57
C LEU A 38 2.39 -8.39 -2.69
N LEU A 39 2.64 -7.09 -2.46
CA LEU A 39 2.47 -6.07 -3.50
C LEU A 39 3.48 -6.20 -4.63
N ASN A 40 4.71 -6.64 -4.35
CA ASN A 40 5.75 -6.82 -5.35
C ASN A 40 5.38 -7.89 -6.40
N ASN A 41 4.65 -8.94 -6.01
CA ASN A 41 4.19 -9.98 -6.91
C ASN A 41 2.70 -10.28 -6.72
N LEU A 42 1.88 -9.25 -6.93
CA LEU A 42 0.43 -9.34 -6.77
C LEU A 42 -0.19 -10.11 -7.94
N THR A 43 -0.75 -11.29 -7.67
CA THR A 43 -1.34 -12.16 -8.72
C THR A 43 -2.83 -11.88 -8.97
N SER A 44 -3.57 -11.52 -7.93
CA SER A 44 -5.01 -11.24 -8.05
C SER A 44 -5.50 -10.31 -6.95
N ILE A 45 -6.47 -9.47 -7.31
CA ILE A 45 -7.31 -8.70 -6.39
C ILE A 45 -8.73 -9.22 -6.55
N LYS A 46 -9.36 -9.63 -5.45
CA LYS A 46 -10.71 -10.19 -5.45
C LYS A 46 -11.67 -9.23 -4.76
N ILE A 47 -12.73 -8.85 -5.44
CA ILE A 47 -13.80 -7.99 -4.92
C ILE A 47 -15.05 -8.85 -4.81
N ARG A 48 -15.71 -8.85 -3.64
CA ARG A 48 -16.98 -9.55 -3.45
C ARG A 48 -18.08 -8.74 -4.14
N GLY A 49 -18.61 -9.26 -5.25
CA GLY A 49 -19.71 -8.64 -5.99
C GLY A 49 -21.10 -9.04 -5.47
N THR A 50 -21.27 -10.29 -5.06
CA THR A 50 -22.58 -10.82 -4.64
C THR A 50 -22.64 -11.06 -3.12
N TYR A 51 -23.74 -10.63 -2.51
CA TYR A 51 -23.92 -10.65 -1.05
C TYR A 51 -25.06 -11.58 -0.60
N SER A 52 -25.98 -11.93 -1.50
CA SER A 52 -27.00 -12.97 -1.32
C SER A 52 -27.11 -13.86 -2.56
N GLU A 53 -27.65 -15.07 -2.40
CA GLU A 53 -27.79 -16.06 -3.50
C GLU A 53 -28.64 -15.56 -4.68
N ARG A 54 -29.51 -14.56 -4.45
CA ARG A 54 -30.41 -13.99 -5.47
C ARG A 54 -30.05 -12.57 -5.88
N SER A 55 -28.91 -12.04 -5.42
CA SER A 55 -28.42 -10.71 -5.79
C SER A 55 -27.37 -10.79 -6.90
N ALA A 56 -27.53 -9.97 -7.94
CA ALA A 56 -26.47 -9.71 -8.91
C ALA A 56 -25.75 -8.42 -8.51
N GLY A 57 -24.42 -8.48 -8.39
CA GLY A 57 -23.58 -7.31 -8.20
C GLY A 57 -22.98 -6.87 -9.53
N TYR A 58 -22.99 -5.57 -9.78
CA TYR A 58 -22.37 -4.98 -10.96
C TYR A 58 -21.16 -4.16 -10.52
N LEU A 59 -20.12 -4.21 -11.35
CA LEU A 59 -18.88 -3.49 -11.14
C LEU A 59 -18.51 -2.81 -12.45
N ASP A 60 -18.13 -1.54 -12.36
CA ASP A 60 -17.78 -0.71 -13.51
C ASP A 60 -16.62 0.22 -13.13
N ASP A 61 -15.93 0.77 -14.14
CA ASP A 61 -14.85 1.75 -14.01
C ASP A 61 -13.75 1.38 -13.00
N VAL A 62 -13.31 0.11 -13.03
CA VAL A 62 -12.27 -0.38 -12.11
C VAL A 62 -10.90 0.11 -12.52
N THR A 63 -10.33 1.01 -11.73
CA THR A 63 -8.97 1.51 -11.92
C THR A 63 -8.06 1.14 -10.75
N LEU A 64 -6.86 0.64 -11.05
CA LEU A 64 -5.79 0.47 -10.07
C LEU A 64 -4.70 1.51 -10.36
N ALA A 65 -4.41 2.37 -9.38
CA ALA A 65 -3.41 3.41 -9.49
C ALA A 65 -2.17 3.11 -8.63
N SER A 66 -1.00 3.52 -9.11
CA SER A 66 0.27 3.46 -8.40
C SER A 66 1.06 4.75 -8.66
N ALA A 67 2.02 5.05 -7.79
CA ALA A 67 2.93 6.17 -7.97
C ALA A 67 4.29 5.64 -8.42
N ARG A 68 4.96 6.42 -9.28
CA ARG A 68 6.31 6.13 -9.77
C ARG A 68 7.13 7.42 -9.74
N PRO A 69 8.45 7.33 -9.51
CA PRO A 69 9.32 8.49 -9.65
C PRO A 69 9.23 9.07 -11.08
N GLY A 70 9.06 10.38 -11.20
CA GLY A 70 8.99 11.07 -12.49
C GLY A 70 8.27 12.42 -12.43
N PRO A 71 8.26 13.18 -13.54
CA PRO A 71 7.47 14.40 -13.65
C PRO A 71 5.97 14.06 -13.67
N GLY A 72 5.13 14.87 -13.01
CA GLY A 72 3.69 14.67 -13.00
C GLY A 72 3.01 15.27 -11.78
N VAL A 73 1.76 14.85 -11.55
CA VAL A 73 0.99 15.24 -10.35
C VAL A 73 1.62 14.59 -9.12
N PRO A 74 1.95 15.35 -8.07
CA PRO A 74 2.52 14.80 -6.84
C PRO A 74 1.61 13.77 -6.19
N ALA A 75 2.15 12.59 -5.89
CA ALA A 75 1.45 11.55 -5.14
C ALA A 75 1.63 11.81 -3.63
N THR A 76 0.83 12.74 -3.08
CA THR A 76 0.91 13.16 -1.66
C THR A 76 0.62 12.05 -0.65
N TRP A 77 0.04 10.95 -1.11
CA TRP A 77 -0.24 9.76 -0.32
C TRP A 77 0.96 8.81 -0.21
N VAL A 78 2.02 9.02 -1.01
CA VAL A 78 3.28 8.29 -0.85
C VAL A 78 4.05 8.90 0.30
N GLU A 79 4.53 8.06 1.21
CA GLU A 79 5.35 8.51 2.32
C GLU A 79 6.66 9.14 1.82
N SER A 80 7.05 10.22 2.47
CA SER A 80 8.34 10.89 2.27
C SER A 80 9.00 11.05 3.62
N CYS A 81 10.13 10.37 3.80
CA CYS A 81 10.85 10.36 5.07
C CYS A 81 11.88 11.50 5.12
N THR A 82 12.02 12.14 6.29
CA THR A 82 13.17 13.00 6.58
C THR A 82 14.27 12.16 7.18
N CYS A 83 15.37 11.97 6.46
CA CYS A 83 16.42 11.05 6.90
C CYS A 83 17.36 11.67 7.93
N PRO A 84 17.74 10.92 8.97
CA PRO A 84 18.78 11.33 9.89
C PRO A 84 20.16 11.36 9.19
N VAL A 85 21.13 11.97 9.86
CA VAL A 85 22.50 12.08 9.35
C VAL A 85 23.06 10.70 9.00
N GLY A 86 23.57 10.55 7.78
CA GLY A 86 24.17 9.31 7.28
C GLY A 86 23.23 8.38 6.51
N TYR A 87 21.94 8.70 6.45
CA TYR A 87 20.93 7.95 5.71
C TYR A 87 20.40 8.77 4.51
N GLY A 88 20.03 8.08 3.44
CA GLY A 88 19.45 8.65 2.23
C GLY A 88 18.51 7.67 1.54
N GLY A 89 17.95 8.07 0.41
CA GLY A 89 16.85 7.36 -0.25
C GLY A 89 15.49 7.95 0.11
N GLN A 90 14.43 7.47 -0.54
CA GLN A 90 13.07 7.99 -0.33
C GLN A 90 12.49 7.56 1.03
N PHE A 91 12.96 6.42 1.54
CA PHE A 91 12.54 5.76 2.76
C PHE A 91 13.71 5.57 3.74
N CYS A 92 14.79 6.35 3.59
CA CYS A 92 16.01 6.26 4.38
C CYS A 92 16.66 4.86 4.36
N GLU A 93 16.51 4.14 3.26
CA GLU A 93 16.95 2.77 3.08
C GLU A 93 18.45 2.65 2.74
N MET A 94 19.07 3.75 2.29
CA MET A 94 20.43 3.78 1.79
C MET A 94 21.39 4.44 2.79
N CYS A 95 22.58 3.87 3.01
CA CYS A 95 23.67 4.59 3.68
C CYS A 95 24.32 5.59 2.72
N LEU A 96 24.51 6.82 3.20
CA LEU A 96 25.26 7.83 2.46
C LEU A 96 26.76 7.48 2.41
N SER A 97 27.46 8.03 1.42
CA SER A 97 28.91 7.83 1.27
C SER A 97 29.65 8.23 2.56
N GLY A 98 30.52 7.34 3.04
CA GLY A 98 31.26 7.51 4.30
C GLY A 98 30.54 7.00 5.56
N TYR A 99 29.27 6.58 5.44
CA TYR A 99 28.51 5.97 6.53
C TYR A 99 28.35 4.47 6.31
N ARG A 100 28.20 3.72 7.42
CA ARG A 100 27.90 2.28 7.43
C ARG A 100 26.88 1.99 8.51
N ARG A 101 26.04 0.98 8.30
CA ARG A 101 25.18 0.45 9.36
C ARG A 101 26.06 -0.09 10.50
N GLU A 102 25.66 0.18 11.73
CA GLU A 102 26.36 -0.34 12.91
C GLU A 102 26.28 -1.87 12.95
N THR A 103 25.14 -2.42 12.54
CA THR A 103 24.88 -3.86 12.39
C THR A 103 24.58 -4.22 10.93
N PRO A 104 25.58 -4.67 10.15
CA PRO A 104 25.42 -4.99 8.73
C PRO A 104 24.42 -6.12 8.44
N SER A 105 24.17 -7.00 9.42
CA SER A 105 23.38 -8.23 9.26
C SER A 105 21.87 -8.02 9.31
N LEU A 106 21.37 -6.86 9.77
CA LEU A 106 19.94 -6.62 9.94
C LEU A 106 19.21 -6.30 8.61
N GLY A 107 19.94 -6.26 7.48
CA GLY A 107 19.38 -6.08 6.16
C GLY A 107 18.92 -4.64 5.85
N PRO A 108 18.39 -4.40 4.64
CA PRO A 108 18.09 -3.05 4.13
C PRO A 108 16.97 -2.33 4.89
N TYR A 109 16.11 -3.08 5.59
CA TYR A 109 14.89 -2.56 6.25
C TYR A 109 15.00 -2.52 7.77
N SER A 110 16.22 -2.61 8.31
CA SER A 110 16.43 -2.50 9.75
C SER A 110 16.42 -1.04 10.23
N PRO A 111 15.87 -0.76 11.43
CA PRO A 111 15.91 0.56 12.07
C PRO A 111 17.34 1.10 12.23
#